data_AF-A0A3M1BWX3-F1
#
_entry.id   AF-A0A3M1BWX3-F1
#
_cell.length_a   1.000
_cell.length_b   1.000
_cell.length_c   1.000
_cell.angle_alpha   90.00
_cell.angle_beta   90.00
_cell.angle_gamma   90.00
#
_symmetry.space_group_name_H-M   'P 1'
#
loop_
_entity.id
_entity.type
_entity.pdbx_description
1 polymer ?
#
loop_
_entity_poly.entity_id
_entity_poly.type
_entity_poly.pdbx_seq_one_letter_code
_entity_poly.pdbx_strand_id
1 'polypeptide(L)'
;MLIIFNIILFLITYATNAQVHQCRLLVADTPEKHERGLMHLRSFVGYDGMVFLYRDRAIRHFWNRNTHLELDLYWIDRGRLVGRSYLPPEEKAGTVVVSSPQPVDTVVELIRGRKCMYRDILLSP
;
A
#
# COMPACT_ATOMS: atom_id res chain seq x y z
N MET A 1 17.76 20.76 -34.67
CA MET A 1 16.44 20.15 -34.37
C MET A 1 16.57 18.75 -33.74
N LEU A 2 17.39 17.83 -34.28
CA LEU A 2 17.60 16.48 -33.74
C LEU A 2 18.26 16.42 -32.34
N ILE A 3 19.19 17.35 -32.07
CA ILE A 3 19.91 17.45 -30.79
C ILE A 3 18.96 17.83 -29.64
N ILE A 4 18.05 18.77 -29.90
CA ILE A 4 17.03 19.21 -28.93
C ILE A 4 16.07 18.05 -28.63
N PHE A 5 15.67 17.29 -29.65
CA PHE A 5 14.82 16.10 -29.46
C PHE A 5 15.50 15.04 -28.59
N ASN A 6 16.78 14.73 -28.85
CA ASN A 6 17.53 13.76 -28.04
C ASN A 6 17.77 14.25 -26.60
N ILE A 7 18.00 15.55 -26.39
CA ILE A 7 18.12 16.14 -25.05
C ILE A 7 16.79 16.08 -24.30
N ILE A 8 15.67 16.37 -24.97
CA ILE A 8 14.33 16.25 -24.38
C ILE A 8 14.05 14.78 -24.01
N LEU A 9 14.35 13.84 -24.90
CA LEU A 9 14.16 12.41 -24.64
C LEU A 9 15.02 11.91 -23.47
N PHE A 10 16.28 12.37 -23.40
CA PHE A 10 17.20 12.06 -22.32
C PHE A 10 16.72 12.65 -20.98
N LEU A 11 16.27 13.91 -20.96
CA LEU A 11 15.73 14.55 -19.76
C LEU A 11 14.43 13.90 -19.29
N ILE A 12 13.55 13.48 -20.20
CA ILE A 12 12.36 12.70 -19.83
C ILE A 12 12.77 11.36 -19.20
N THR A 13 13.75 10.67 -19.78
CA THR A 13 14.27 9.39 -19.26
C THR A 13 14.98 9.55 -17.91
N TYR A 14 15.62 10.69 -17.67
CA TYR A 14 16.27 11.00 -16.39
C TYR A 14 15.25 11.42 -15.32
N ALA A 15 14.22 12.19 -15.70
CA ALA A 15 13.11 12.57 -14.82
C ALA A 15 12.25 11.36 -14.41
N THR A 16 12.13 10.34 -15.27
CA THR A 16 11.47 9.07 -14.91
C THR A 16 12.34 8.17 -14.04
N ASN A 17 13.65 8.43 -13.93
CA ASN A 17 14.58 7.79 -13.00
C ASN A 17 14.61 8.46 -11.61
N ALA A 18 13.54 9.14 -11.20
CA ALA A 18 13.30 9.34 -9.77
C ALA A 18 13.14 7.95 -9.12
N GLN A 19 14.24 7.41 -8.62
CA GLN A 19 14.36 6.08 -8.06
C GLN A 19 13.33 5.94 -6.92
N VAL A 20 12.26 5.17 -7.17
CA VAL A 20 11.20 4.94 -6.18
C VAL A 20 11.84 4.22 -4.99
N HIS A 21 11.67 4.75 -3.78
CA HIS A 21 12.25 4.15 -2.58
C HIS A 21 11.55 2.83 -2.22
N GLN A 22 12.27 1.97 -1.50
CA GLN A 22 11.69 0.75 -0.94
C GLN A 22 10.71 1.11 0.19
N CYS A 23 9.55 0.48 0.22
CA CYS A 23 8.52 0.76 1.22
C CYS A 23 9.07 0.53 2.63
N ARG A 24 8.90 1.52 3.51
CA ARG A 24 9.15 1.39 4.94
C ARG A 24 7.85 1.04 5.65
N LEU A 25 7.61 -0.26 5.82
CA LEU A 25 6.36 -0.81 6.36
C LEU A 25 6.55 -1.34 7.78
N LEU A 26 5.57 -1.10 8.65
CA LEU A 26 5.41 -1.86 9.89
C LEU A 26 4.98 -3.29 9.55
N VAL A 27 5.41 -4.27 10.34
CA VAL A 27 5.05 -5.67 10.11
C VAL A 27 4.01 -6.12 11.13
N ALA A 28 2.85 -6.54 10.64
CA ALA A 28 1.85 -7.31 11.38
C ALA A 28 2.12 -8.80 11.14
N ASP A 29 2.71 -9.45 12.14
CA ASP A 29 3.13 -10.87 12.16
C ASP A 29 2.52 -11.66 13.33
N THR A 30 1.66 -11.02 14.11
CA THR A 30 0.97 -11.57 15.29
C THR A 30 -0.51 -11.23 15.20
N PRO A 31 -1.42 -12.08 15.72
CA PRO A 31 -2.85 -11.81 15.70
C PRO A 31 -3.21 -10.43 16.28
N GLU A 32 -2.56 -10.02 17.36
CA GLU A 32 -2.79 -8.73 18.00
C GLU A 32 -2.41 -7.55 17.10
N LYS A 33 -1.29 -7.66 16.35
CA LYS A 33 -0.91 -6.64 15.36
C LYS A 33 -1.84 -6.65 14.15
N HIS A 34 -2.35 -7.81 13.74
CA HIS A 34 -3.33 -7.91 12.65
C HIS A 34 -4.63 -7.20 13.01
N GLU A 35 -5.17 -7.46 14.21
CA GLU A 35 -6.39 -6.82 14.68
C GLU A 35 -6.22 -5.32 14.88
N ARG A 36 -5.07 -4.89 15.41
CA ARG A 36 -4.81 -3.47 15.65
C ARG A 36 -4.61 -2.67 14.36
N GLY A 37 -3.89 -3.22 13.38
CA GLY A 37 -3.51 -2.50 12.16
C GLY A 37 -2.97 -1.09 12.44
N LEU A 38 -3.51 -0.10 11.72
CA LEU A 38 -3.20 1.33 11.87
C LEU A 38 -4.26 2.12 12.68
N MET A 39 -5.07 1.45 13.51
CA MET A 39 -6.09 2.10 14.34
C MET A 39 -5.51 3.21 15.23
N HIS A 40 -6.32 4.24 15.47
CA HIS A 40 -6.08 5.41 16.34
C HIS A 40 -4.92 6.32 15.92
N LEU A 41 -4.26 6.05 14.80
CA LEU A 41 -3.13 6.84 14.32
C LEU A 41 -3.64 8.00 13.47
N ARG A 42 -3.16 9.22 13.74
CA ARG A 42 -3.60 10.46 13.07
C ARG A 42 -2.59 11.02 12.09
N SER A 43 -1.31 10.74 12.31
CA SER A 43 -0.23 11.11 11.42
C SER A 43 0.94 10.16 11.63
N PHE A 44 1.77 10.02 10.60
CA PHE A 44 3.00 9.25 10.66
C PHE A 44 4.17 10.00 10.03
N VAL A 45 5.27 10.01 10.77
CA VAL A 45 6.59 10.36 10.26
C VAL A 45 7.41 9.08 10.22
N GLY A 46 7.95 8.75 9.06
CA GLY A 46 8.95 7.69 8.91
C GLY A 46 8.44 6.30 8.54
N TYR A 47 7.16 6.08 8.25
CA TYR A 47 6.69 4.83 7.64
C TYR A 47 5.68 5.14 6.53
N ASP A 48 5.63 4.28 5.51
CA ASP A 48 4.70 4.41 4.39
C ASP A 48 3.36 3.70 4.67
N GLY A 49 3.35 2.72 5.59
CA GLY A 49 2.19 1.89 5.88
C GLY A 49 2.51 0.65 6.72
N MET A 50 1.71 -0.41 6.54
CA MET A 50 1.83 -1.68 7.25
C MET A 50 1.66 -2.87 6.30
N VAL A 51 2.45 -3.92 6.49
CA VAL A 51 2.33 -5.21 5.79
C VAL A 51 1.82 -6.28 6.74
N PHE A 52 0.84 -7.05 6.27
CA PHE A 52 0.24 -8.18 6.97
C PHE A 52 0.67 -9.45 6.24
N LEU A 53 1.34 -10.34 6.96
CA LEU A 53 1.88 -11.58 6.41
C LEU A 53 1.12 -12.78 6.98
N TYR A 54 0.63 -13.64 6.10
CA TYR A 54 -0.12 -14.82 6.48
C TYR A 54 0.62 -16.10 6.09
N ARG A 55 0.48 -17.16 6.91
CA ARG A 55 1.08 -18.47 6.62
C ARG A 55 0.31 -19.25 5.54
N ASP A 56 -0.97 -18.93 5.39
CA ASP A 56 -1.90 -19.56 4.47
C ASP A 56 -2.46 -18.53 3.47
N ARG A 57 -3.13 -19.03 2.44
CA ARG A 57 -3.90 -18.21 1.50
C ARG A 57 -5.38 -18.35 1.79
N ALA A 58 -6.03 -17.23 2.04
CA ALA A 58 -7.47 -17.17 2.26
C ALA A 58 -8.04 -15.85 1.74
N ILE A 59 -9.36 -15.76 1.62
CA ILE A 59 -10.01 -14.46 1.48
C ILE A 59 -9.72 -13.67 2.76
N ARG A 60 -9.18 -12.46 2.61
CA ARG A 60 -8.86 -11.57 3.72
C ARG A 60 -9.85 -10.43 3.74
N HIS A 61 -10.30 -10.08 4.94
CA HIS A 61 -11.22 -8.97 5.18
C HIS A 61 -10.51 -7.90 5.99
N PHE A 62 -10.65 -6.66 5.56
CA PHE A 62 -10.10 -5.49 6.25
C PHE A 62 -11.19 -4.46 6.43
N TRP A 63 -11.02 -3.62 7.44
CA TRP A 63 -11.98 -2.60 7.82
C TRP A 63 -11.27 -1.35 8.32
N ASN A 64 -11.97 -0.23 8.34
CA ASN A 64 -11.43 1.05 8.79
C ASN A 64 -11.81 1.40 10.24
N ARG A 65 -12.35 0.47 11.04
CA ARG A 65 -12.80 0.78 12.41
C ARG A 65 -11.67 1.45 13.19
N ASN A 66 -11.99 2.53 13.91
CA ASN A 66 -11.05 3.37 14.65
C ASN A 66 -9.88 3.95 13.83
N THR A 67 -9.94 3.97 12.50
CA THR A 67 -8.85 4.42 11.64
C THR A 67 -9.11 5.83 11.10
N HIS A 68 -8.16 6.75 11.34
CA HIS A 68 -8.27 8.16 10.93
C HIS A 68 -7.55 8.49 9.62
N LEU A 69 -6.72 7.57 9.12
CA LEU A 69 -5.95 7.74 7.90
C LEU A 69 -6.74 7.25 6.69
N GLU A 70 -6.49 7.86 5.53
CA GLU A 70 -6.94 7.32 4.26
C GLU A 70 -5.95 6.24 3.83
N LEU A 71 -6.42 5.02 3.56
CA LEU A 71 -5.57 3.85 3.29
C LEU A 71 -5.89 3.21 1.94
N ASP A 72 -4.85 2.95 1.15
CA ASP A 72 -4.92 2.09 -0.02
C ASP A 72 -4.47 0.67 0.37
N LEU A 73 -5.27 -0.34 0.02
CA LEU A 73 -4.97 -1.74 0.30
C LEU A 73 -4.52 -2.43 -0.97
N TYR A 74 -3.44 -3.19 -0.87
CA TYR A 74 -2.88 -3.98 -1.96
C TYR A 74 -2.95 -5.46 -1.60
N TRP A 75 -3.75 -6.21 -2.35
CA TRP A 75 -3.96 -7.64 -2.17
C TRP A 75 -2.90 -8.40 -2.96
N ILE A 76 -2.07 -9.22 -2.30
CA ILE A 76 -0.93 -9.89 -2.93
C ILE A 76 -1.03 -11.41 -2.70
N ASP A 77 -0.99 -12.20 -3.78
CA ASP A 77 -0.92 -13.67 -3.77
C ASP A 77 0.44 -14.10 -4.30
N ARG A 78 1.29 -14.65 -3.42
CA ARG A 78 2.62 -15.20 -3.75
C ARG A 78 3.48 -14.23 -4.56
N GLY A 79 3.55 -12.97 -4.10
CA GLY A 79 4.35 -11.92 -4.74
C GLY A 79 3.71 -11.30 -5.99
N ARG A 80 2.47 -11.65 -6.33
CA ARG A 80 1.72 -11.01 -7.41
C ARG A 80 0.64 -10.10 -6.83
N LEU A 81 0.58 -8.85 -7.27
CA LEU A 81 -0.54 -7.97 -6.98
C LEU A 81 -1.79 -8.45 -7.72
N VAL A 82 -2.87 -8.70 -6.98
CA VAL A 82 -4.12 -9.27 -7.52
C VAL A 82 -5.33 -8.37 -7.35
N GLY A 83 -5.20 -7.29 -6.60
CA GLY A 83 -6.24 -6.27 -6.52
C GLY A 83 -5.83 -5.11 -5.64
N ARG A 84 -6.68 -4.09 -5.66
CA ARG A 84 -6.58 -2.92 -4.78
C ARG A 84 -7.93 -2.60 -4.17
N SER A 85 -7.92 -2.00 -2.99
CA SER A 85 -9.12 -1.45 -2.34
C SER A 85 -8.77 -0.18 -1.60
N TYR A 86 -9.80 0.54 -1.16
CA TYR A 86 -9.64 1.79 -0.44
C TYR A 86 -10.42 1.73 0.87
N LEU A 87 -9.79 2.16 1.96
CA LEU A 87 -10.43 2.37 3.24
C LEU A 87 -10.37 3.87 3.60
N PRO A 88 -11.53 4.56 3.63
CA PRO A 88 -11.60 5.94 4.13
C PRO A 88 -11.44 6.00 5.65
N PRO A 89 -11.16 7.18 6.22
CA PRO A 89 -11.26 7.41 7.66
C PRO A 89 -12.68 7.09 8.14
N GLU A 90 -12.80 6.40 9.28
CA GLU A 90 -14.11 6.01 9.82
C GLU A 90 -14.99 7.23 10.09
N GLU A 91 -14.42 8.32 10.62
CA GLU A 91 -15.15 9.57 10.85
C GLU A 91 -15.78 10.19 9.60
N LYS A 92 -15.29 9.83 8.39
CA LYS A 92 -15.81 10.34 7.12
C LYS A 92 -16.86 9.43 6.47
N ALA A 93 -16.79 8.12 6.70
CA ALA A 93 -17.59 7.14 5.94
C ALA A 93 -18.30 6.07 6.80
N GLY A 94 -18.14 6.11 8.12
CA GLY A 94 -18.52 5.01 9.01
C GLY A 94 -17.64 3.78 8.81
N THR A 95 -18.05 2.65 9.41
CA THR A 95 -17.33 1.39 9.28
C THR A 95 -17.53 0.79 7.89
N VAL A 96 -16.45 0.67 7.14
CA VAL A 96 -16.35 0.06 5.81
C VAL A 96 -15.57 -1.24 5.93
N VAL A 97 -16.01 -2.27 5.20
CA VAL A 97 -15.31 -3.54 5.08
C VAL A 97 -14.99 -3.81 3.61
N VAL A 98 -13.75 -4.20 3.34
CA VAL A 98 -13.28 -4.61 2.01
C VAL A 98 -12.74 -6.03 2.08
N SER A 99 -12.84 -6.76 0.97
CA SER A 99 -12.41 -8.15 0.88
C SER A 99 -11.45 -8.33 -0.29
N SER A 100 -10.47 -9.22 -0.14
CA SER A 100 -9.59 -9.58 -1.24
C SER A 100 -10.39 -10.24 -2.37
N PRO A 101 -10.04 -9.98 -3.66
CA PRO A 101 -10.79 -10.53 -4.80
C PRO A 101 -10.58 -12.04 -4.99
N GLN A 102 -9.53 -12.59 -4.35
CA GLN A 102 -9.18 -14.00 -4.35
C GLN A 102 -8.35 -14.31 -3.09
N PRO A 103 -8.03 -15.59 -2.81
CA PRO A 103 -7.15 -15.93 -1.69
C PRO A 103 -5.76 -15.27 -1.81
N VAL A 104 -5.30 -14.67 -0.72
CA VAL A 104 -4.01 -13.94 -0.63
C VAL A 104 -3.24 -14.31 0.64
N ASP A 105 -1.92 -14.24 0.56
CA ASP A 105 -0.96 -14.47 1.66
C ASP A 105 -0.34 -13.17 2.18
N THR A 106 -0.49 -12.06 1.46
CA THR A 106 0.05 -10.76 1.86
C THR A 106 -0.95 -9.64 1.58
N VAL A 107 -1.05 -8.70 2.52
CA VAL A 107 -1.81 -7.45 2.34
C VAL A 107 -0.92 -6.29 2.74
N VAL A 108 -0.88 -5.23 1.95
CA VAL A 108 -0.22 -3.98 2.34
C VAL A 108 -1.28 -2.89 2.49
N GLU A 109 -1.37 -2.30 3.68
CA GLU A 109 -2.02 -1.02 3.89
C GLU A 109 -1.00 0.08 3.66
N LEU A 110 -1.24 0.94 2.68
CA LEU A 110 -0.40 2.08 2.37
C LEU A 110 -1.15 3.36 2.73
N ILE A 111 -0.49 4.30 3.41
CA ILE A 111 -1.07 5.62 3.64
C ILE A 111 -1.30 6.28 2.28
N ARG A 112 -2.53 6.71 2.01
CA ARG A 112 -2.92 7.26 0.70
C ARG A 112 -2.00 8.40 0.28
N GLY A 113 -1.65 8.42 -1.00
CA GLY A 113 -0.72 9.40 -1.58
C GLY A 113 0.76 9.01 -1.48
N ARG A 114 1.12 7.97 -0.72
CA ARG A 114 2.49 7.42 -0.73
C ARG A 114 2.73 6.56 -1.98
N LYS A 115 3.99 6.52 -2.42
CA LYS A 115 4.46 5.69 -3.54
C LYS A 115 5.78 5.04 -3.15
N CYS A 116 5.89 3.72 -3.25
CA CYS A 116 7.09 2.97 -2.86
C CYS A 116 7.14 1.58 -3.53
N MET A 117 8.31 0.93 -3.52
CA MET A 117 8.51 -0.44 -4.02
C MET A 117 8.41 -1.46 -2.87
N TYR A 118 7.57 -2.48 -3.01
CA TYR A 118 7.47 -3.62 -2.10
C TYR A 118 7.78 -4.92 -2.86
N ARG A 119 8.94 -5.53 -2.61
CA ARG A 119 9.36 -6.80 -3.25
C ARG A 119 9.10 -6.81 -4.76
N ASP A 120 9.65 -5.80 -5.45
CA ASP A 120 9.52 -5.56 -6.91
C ASP A 120 8.10 -5.17 -7.40
N ILE A 121 7.14 -4.99 -6.49
CA ILE A 121 5.82 -4.47 -6.81
C ILE A 121 5.81 -2.96 -6.52
N LEU A 122 5.50 -2.15 -7.54
CA LEU A 122 5.25 -0.72 -7.34
C LEU A 122 3.88 -0.52 -6.69
N LEU A 123 3.87 0.02 -5.47
CA LEU A 123 2.67 0.47 -4.77
C LEU A 123 2.55 1.98 -4.98
N SER A 124 1.46 2.42 -5.60
CA SER A 124 1.21 3.83 -5.91
C SER A 124 -0.29 4.11 -5.92
N PRO A 125 -0.71 5.33 -5.55
CA PRO A 125 -2.11 5.75 -5.58
C PRO A 125 -2.75 5.55 -6.95
#